data_AF-A0A1G0K4V5-F1
#
_entry.id   AF-A0A1G0K4V5-F1
#
_cell.length_a   1.000
_cell.length_b   1.000
_cell.length_c   1.000
_cell.angle_alpha   90.00
_cell.angle_beta   90.00
_cell.angle_gamma   90.00
#
_symmetry.space_group_name_H-M   'P 1'
#
loop_
_entity.id
_entity.type
_entity.pdbx_description
1 polymer ?
#
loop_
_entity_poly.entity_id
_entity_poly.type
_entity_poly.pdbx_seq_one_letter_code
_entity_poly.pdbx_strand_id
1 'polypeptide(L)'
;MDRNVAIKSVKTEKLTAAEIKYMVETFHHEAKIAGKFAHENIVSIYDVISHGDSDHIVMEHVPGRSVLDYMIAVGPFDPMESLSVVHKVCVGLAYIHYHGVIHRDIKPGNIMYHPGQSVAKVMDFSVAHNIEDAPVRDIGTIGYMAPEHFDPNRKITFLTDIFALGSTLYRMLTKKYPFTKENTAYQILHQDPIPVTDLRPDVPQEVADIVSKAMAKADADRFQSAAAFAREIEVVMNQLYPDAEMMSATNKYMSG
;
A
#
# COMPACT_ATOMS: atom_id res chain seq x y z
N MET A 1 26.07 16.97 -9.05
CA MET A 1 25.87 15.87 -8.08
C MET A 1 25.36 14.69 -8.86
N ASP A 2 26.07 13.57 -8.88
CA ASP A 2 25.60 12.33 -9.50
C ASP A 2 24.70 11.60 -8.51
N ARG A 3 23.40 11.55 -8.81
CA ARG A 3 22.41 10.78 -8.04
C ARG A 3 21.70 9.83 -9.00
N ASN A 4 21.65 8.55 -8.64
CA ASN A 4 20.82 7.59 -9.38
C ASN A 4 19.34 7.95 -9.17
N VAL A 5 18.59 8.03 -10.26
CA VAL A 5 17.16 8.35 -10.28
C VAL A 5 16.41 7.26 -11.03
N ALA A 6 15.14 7.05 -10.66
CA ALA A 6 14.22 6.27 -11.46
C ALA A 6 13.39 7.22 -12.33
N ILE A 7 13.12 6.81 -13.57
CA ILE A 7 12.31 7.59 -14.52
C ILE A 7 11.11 6.74 -14.91
N LYS A 8 9.91 7.20 -14.55
CA LYS A 8 8.64 6.62 -15.02
C LYS A 8 8.25 7.35 -16.31
N SER A 9 7.99 6.59 -17.37
CA SER A 9 7.64 7.11 -18.71
C SER A 9 6.33 6.50 -19.17
N VAL A 10 5.50 7.28 -19.85
CA VAL A 10 4.27 6.80 -20.48
C VAL A 10 4.60 6.24 -21.87
N LYS A 11 4.29 4.96 -22.11
CA LYS A 11 4.40 4.37 -23.46
C LYS A 11 3.09 4.57 -24.21
N THR A 12 3.12 5.40 -25.26
CA THR A 12 1.92 5.81 -26.01
C THR A 12 1.67 5.04 -27.29
N GLU A 13 2.63 4.22 -27.75
CA GLU A 13 2.65 3.58 -29.08
C GLU A 13 1.42 2.70 -29.42
N LYS A 14 0.70 2.19 -28.42
CA LYS A 14 -0.46 1.30 -28.59
C LYS A 14 -1.77 1.86 -28.05
N LEU A 15 -1.78 3.14 -27.67
CA LEU A 15 -2.90 3.76 -26.98
C LEU A 15 -3.70 4.67 -27.90
N THR A 16 -5.01 4.73 -27.66
CA THR A 16 -5.89 5.73 -28.26
C THR A 16 -5.58 7.12 -27.69
N ALA A 17 -5.97 8.18 -28.40
CA ALA A 17 -5.80 9.55 -27.91
C ALA A 17 -6.47 9.79 -26.54
N ALA A 18 -7.60 9.14 -26.27
CA ALA A 18 -8.29 9.23 -24.99
C ALA A 18 -7.50 8.55 -23.85
N GLU A 19 -6.93 7.37 -24.10
CA GLU A 19 -6.08 6.66 -23.12
C GLU A 19 -4.79 7.43 -22.85
N ILE A 20 -4.17 8.02 -23.89
CA ILE A 20 -2.99 8.89 -23.73
C ILE A 20 -3.35 10.08 -22.85
N LYS A 21 -4.46 10.76 -23.12
CA LYS A 21 -4.91 11.91 -22.32
C LYS A 21 -5.12 11.52 -20.85
N TYR A 22 -5.83 10.43 -20.59
CA TYR A 22 -6.05 9.93 -19.23
C TYR A 22 -4.74 9.58 -18.52
N MET A 23 -3.80 8.94 -19.21
CA MET A 23 -2.48 8.63 -18.65
C MET A 23 -1.69 9.89 -18.31
N VAL A 24 -1.69 10.91 -19.17
CA VAL A 24 -1.03 12.19 -18.88
C VAL A 24 -1.68 12.89 -17.68
N GLU A 25 -3.01 12.90 -17.59
CA GLU A 25 -3.73 13.50 -16.46
C GLU A 25 -3.39 12.82 -15.13
N THR A 26 -3.41 11.49 -15.09
CA THR A 26 -3.01 10.70 -13.90
C THR A 26 -1.55 10.88 -13.54
N PHE A 27 -0.69 11.08 -14.53
CA PHE A 27 0.73 11.35 -14.33
C PHE A 27 1.00 12.70 -13.69
N HIS A 28 0.35 13.75 -14.19
CA HIS A 28 0.44 15.10 -13.60
C HIS A 28 -0.16 15.12 -12.20
N HIS A 29 -1.23 14.36 -11.98
CA HIS A 29 -1.86 14.20 -10.68
C HIS A 29 -0.92 13.52 -9.67
N GLU A 30 -0.26 12.43 -10.06
CA GLU A 30 0.75 11.74 -9.24
C GLU A 30 1.85 12.71 -8.80
N ALA A 31 2.44 13.45 -9.73
CA ALA A 31 3.48 14.44 -9.44
C ALA A 31 3.01 15.53 -8.48
N LYS A 32 1.78 16.04 -8.67
CA LYS A 32 1.19 17.09 -7.82
C LYS A 32 0.93 16.62 -6.39
N ILE A 33 0.48 15.38 -6.20
CA ILE A 33 0.23 14.82 -4.87
C ILE A 33 1.55 14.42 -4.21
N ALA A 34 2.32 13.54 -4.82
CA ALA A 34 3.51 12.96 -4.20
C ALA A 34 4.69 13.94 -4.10
N GLY A 35 4.76 14.97 -4.96
CA GLY A 35 5.76 16.03 -4.84
C GLY A 35 5.67 16.86 -3.55
N LYS A 36 4.58 16.73 -2.78
CA LYS A 36 4.42 17.39 -1.47
C LYS A 36 5.04 16.60 -0.31
N PHE A 37 5.45 15.36 -0.55
CA PHE A 37 5.78 14.40 0.50
C PHE A 37 7.26 14.05 0.50
N ALA A 38 7.88 14.18 1.67
CA ALA A 38 9.24 13.75 1.92
C ALA A 38 9.25 12.92 3.21
N HIS A 39 9.32 11.59 3.06
CA HIS A 39 9.25 10.66 4.17
C HIS A 39 10.05 9.39 3.87
N GLU A 40 10.65 8.77 4.89
CA GLU A 40 11.52 7.61 4.70
C GLU A 40 10.80 6.40 4.08
N ASN A 41 9.50 6.25 4.32
CA ASN A 41 8.67 5.15 3.78
C ASN A 41 7.79 5.57 2.59
N ILE A 42 8.02 6.76 1.99
CA ILE A 42 7.35 7.20 0.76
C ILE A 42 8.43 7.48 -0.29
N VAL A 43 8.23 7.02 -1.52
CA VAL A 43 9.12 7.35 -2.65
C VAL A 43 9.00 8.83 -2.97
N SER A 44 10.13 9.54 -2.94
CA SER A 44 10.15 10.97 -3.25
C SER A 44 10.09 11.20 -4.76
N ILE A 45 9.21 12.11 -5.20
CA ILE A 45 9.23 12.64 -6.57
C ILE A 45 10.10 13.89 -6.59
N TYR A 46 11.05 13.94 -7.52
CA TYR A 46 11.96 15.08 -7.65
C TYR A 46 11.48 16.08 -8.69
N ASP A 47 11.04 15.62 -9.86
CA ASP A 47 10.68 16.51 -10.95
C ASP A 47 9.76 15.82 -11.97
N VAL A 48 9.12 16.64 -12.81
CA VAL A 48 8.47 16.20 -14.05
C VAL A 48 9.16 16.88 -15.22
N ILE A 49 9.72 16.08 -16.12
CA ILE A 49 10.41 16.57 -17.30
C ILE A 49 9.65 16.17 -18.56
N SER A 50 9.58 17.06 -19.53
CA SER A 50 9.05 16.76 -20.86
C SER A 50 10.20 16.48 -21.83
N HIS A 51 10.12 15.39 -22.59
CA HIS A 51 11.07 15.05 -23.63
C HIS A 51 10.35 14.57 -24.89
N GLY A 52 10.46 15.35 -25.97
CA GLY A 52 9.63 15.14 -27.16
C GLY A 52 8.15 15.34 -26.81
N ASP A 53 7.31 14.37 -27.19
CA ASP A 53 5.86 14.39 -26.94
C ASP A 53 5.47 13.60 -25.67
N SER A 54 6.43 13.30 -24.79
CA SER A 54 6.19 12.50 -23.57
C SER A 54 6.64 13.25 -22.31
N ASP A 55 5.83 13.12 -21.26
CA ASP A 55 6.21 13.53 -19.91
C ASP A 55 6.82 12.35 -19.14
N HIS A 56 7.77 12.67 -18.27
CA HIS A 56 8.54 11.74 -17.45
C HIS A 56 8.56 12.22 -15.99
N ILE A 57 8.32 11.32 -15.04
CA ILE A 57 8.48 11.59 -13.60
C ILE A 57 9.85 11.10 -13.20
N VAL A 58 10.68 12.03 -12.71
CA VAL A 58 11.96 11.74 -12.09
C VAL A 58 11.72 11.55 -10.60
N MET A 59 12.05 10.36 -10.09
CA MET A 59 11.79 9.98 -8.70
C MET A 59 13.01 9.31 -8.06
N GLU A 60 12.93 9.13 -6.74
CA GLU A 60 13.91 8.38 -5.96
C GLU A 60 14.15 6.99 -6.56
N HIS A 61 15.41 6.69 -6.87
CA HIS A 61 15.81 5.32 -7.16
C HIS A 61 15.90 4.52 -5.85
N VAL A 62 14.85 3.75 -5.55
CA VAL A 62 14.82 2.86 -4.40
C VAL A 62 15.54 1.56 -4.75
N PRO A 63 16.58 1.15 -4.01
CA PRO A 63 17.24 -0.12 -4.24
C PRO A 63 16.29 -1.29 -3.96
N GLY A 64 16.51 -2.42 -4.65
CA GLY A 64 15.73 -3.64 -4.45
C GLY A 64 14.68 -3.86 -5.54
N ARG A 65 13.52 -4.37 -5.15
CA ARG A 65 12.41 -4.70 -6.08
C ARG A 65 11.07 -4.49 -5.39
N SER A 66 9.97 -4.52 -6.13
CA SER A 66 8.65 -4.48 -5.50
C SER A 66 8.44 -5.72 -4.60
N VAL A 67 7.60 -5.61 -3.57
CA VAL A 67 7.16 -6.75 -2.75
C VAL A 67 6.56 -7.84 -3.64
N LEU A 68 5.83 -7.46 -4.69
CA LEU A 68 5.31 -8.40 -5.68
C LEU A 68 6.42 -9.20 -6.37
N ASP A 69 7.42 -8.52 -6.92
CA ASP A 69 8.53 -9.17 -7.63
C ASP A 69 9.38 -10.03 -6.69
N TYR A 70 9.53 -9.61 -5.44
CA TYR A 70 10.15 -10.43 -4.41
C TYR A 70 9.36 -11.72 -4.16
N MET A 71 8.03 -11.64 -3.98
CA MET A 71 7.20 -12.83 -3.78
C MET A 71 7.19 -13.79 -4.97
N ILE A 72 7.26 -13.23 -6.19
CA ILE A 72 7.34 -14.03 -7.41
C ILE A 72 8.65 -14.80 -7.43
N ALA A 73 9.77 -14.13 -7.11
CA ALA A 73 11.10 -14.71 -7.19
C ALA A 73 11.46 -15.65 -6.03
N VAL A 74 11.07 -15.30 -4.79
CA VAL A 74 11.54 -15.97 -3.57
C VAL A 74 10.46 -16.84 -2.95
N GLY A 75 9.22 -16.35 -2.87
CA GLY A 75 8.12 -17.06 -2.21
C GLY A 75 7.34 -16.18 -1.24
N PRO A 76 6.46 -16.76 -0.40
CA PRO A 76 5.82 -16.02 0.68
C PRO A 76 6.87 -15.49 1.66
N PHE A 77 6.57 -14.36 2.30
CA PHE A 77 7.44 -13.74 3.30
C PHE A 77 7.45 -14.53 4.60
N ASP A 78 8.55 -14.48 5.35
CA ASP A 78 8.52 -14.84 6.77
C ASP A 78 7.52 -13.93 7.54
N PRO A 79 6.77 -14.43 8.54
CA PRO A 79 5.81 -13.62 9.27
C PRO A 79 6.42 -12.35 9.87
N MET A 80 7.60 -12.45 10.48
CA MET A 80 8.29 -11.32 11.10
C MET A 80 8.74 -10.30 10.05
N GLU A 81 9.30 -10.77 8.94
CA GLU A 81 9.72 -9.92 7.82
C GLU A 81 8.51 -9.18 7.21
N SER A 82 7.37 -9.88 7.08
CA SER A 82 6.13 -9.28 6.58
C SER A 82 5.59 -8.18 7.49
N LEU A 83 5.65 -8.38 8.82
CA LEU A 83 5.26 -7.39 9.81
C LEU A 83 6.18 -6.16 9.77
N SER A 84 7.50 -6.37 9.63
CA SER A 84 8.47 -5.27 9.53
C SER A 84 8.22 -4.39 8.30
N VAL A 85 7.92 -5.00 7.14
CA VAL A 85 7.54 -4.27 5.92
C VAL A 85 6.23 -3.51 6.12
N VAL A 86 5.20 -4.17 6.64
CA VAL A 86 3.87 -3.57 6.83
C VAL A 86 3.90 -2.44 7.86
N HIS A 87 4.67 -2.58 8.95
CA HIS A 87 4.90 -1.52 9.92
C HIS A 87 5.42 -0.25 9.26
N LYS A 88 6.49 -0.37 8.46
CA LYS A 88 7.06 0.76 7.69
C LYS A 88 6.05 1.39 6.73
N VAL A 89 5.23 0.56 6.07
CA VAL A 89 4.15 1.05 5.22
C VAL A 89 3.10 1.79 6.04
N CYS A 90 2.71 1.29 7.21
CA CYS A 90 1.80 1.99 8.13
C CYS A 90 2.36 3.36 8.56
N VAL A 91 3.66 3.46 8.86
CA VAL A 91 4.31 4.74 9.21
C VAL A 91 4.22 5.73 8.02
N GLY A 92 4.48 5.27 6.80
CA GLY A 92 4.31 6.09 5.59
C GLY A 92 2.86 6.52 5.33
N LEU A 93 1.91 5.60 5.50
CA LEU A 93 0.48 5.89 5.36
C LEU A 93 0.00 6.89 6.40
N ALA A 94 0.39 6.73 7.67
CA ALA A 94 0.06 7.66 8.74
C ALA A 94 0.54 9.08 8.40
N TYR A 95 1.73 9.21 7.80
CA TYR A 95 2.26 10.49 7.34
C TYR A 95 1.39 11.13 6.25
N ILE A 96 1.00 10.41 5.18
CA ILE A 96 0.17 11.00 4.11
C ILE A 96 -1.28 11.25 4.56
N HIS A 97 -1.82 10.37 5.43
CA HIS A 97 -3.15 10.50 6.02
C HIS A 97 -3.23 11.76 6.90
N TYR A 98 -2.20 12.03 7.69
CA TYR A 98 -2.08 13.26 8.48
C TYR A 98 -2.13 14.53 7.61
N HIS A 99 -1.66 14.45 6.35
CA HIS A 99 -1.74 15.54 5.38
C HIS A 99 -3.00 15.49 4.51
N GLY A 100 -4.00 14.69 4.88
CA GLY A 100 -5.30 14.65 4.23
C GLY A 100 -5.34 13.86 2.91
N VAL A 101 -4.33 13.05 2.61
CA VAL A 101 -4.26 12.28 1.35
C VAL A 101 -4.49 10.79 1.62
N ILE A 102 -5.33 10.16 0.80
CA ILE A 102 -5.58 8.71 0.77
C ILE A 102 -4.90 8.14 -0.47
N HIS A 103 -4.17 7.02 -0.36
CA HIS A 103 -3.39 6.43 -1.46
C HIS A 103 -4.28 5.68 -2.47
N ARG A 104 -5.22 4.86 -1.98
CA ARG A 104 -6.23 4.08 -2.73
C ARG A 104 -5.73 2.94 -3.63
N ASP A 105 -4.43 2.79 -3.86
CA ASP A 105 -3.87 1.64 -4.59
C ASP A 105 -2.70 0.97 -3.85
N ILE A 106 -2.87 0.72 -2.54
CA ILE A 106 -1.90 -0.05 -1.77
C ILE A 106 -1.96 -1.52 -2.19
N LYS A 107 -0.83 -2.03 -2.70
CA LYS A 107 -0.65 -3.41 -3.15
C LYS A 107 0.84 -3.77 -3.16
N PRO A 108 1.21 -5.07 -3.19
CA PRO A 108 2.61 -5.51 -3.26
C PRO A 108 3.43 -4.89 -4.42
N GLY A 109 2.79 -4.57 -5.54
CA GLY A 109 3.47 -3.96 -6.70
C GLY A 109 3.87 -2.49 -6.47
N ASN A 110 3.23 -1.82 -5.52
CA ASN A 110 3.43 -0.40 -5.21
C ASN A 110 4.23 -0.20 -3.91
N ILE A 111 4.90 -1.25 -3.42
CA ILE A 111 5.76 -1.20 -2.24
C ILE A 111 7.13 -1.70 -2.65
N MET A 112 8.14 -0.84 -2.61
CA MET A 112 9.53 -1.18 -2.85
C MET A 112 10.13 -1.82 -1.61
N TYR A 113 10.94 -2.87 -1.81
CA TYR A 113 11.50 -3.70 -0.75
C TYR A 113 12.97 -4.03 -0.97
N HIS A 114 13.77 -3.88 0.08
CA HIS A 114 15.15 -4.37 0.12
C HIS A 114 15.52 -4.90 1.53
N PRO A 115 15.63 -6.23 1.73
CA PRO A 115 15.90 -6.82 3.05
C PRO A 115 17.23 -6.33 3.62
N GLY A 116 18.32 -6.41 2.84
CA GLY A 116 19.67 -6.08 3.31
C GLY A 116 19.92 -4.60 3.62
N GLN A 117 18.97 -3.71 3.30
CA GLN A 117 19.04 -2.28 3.63
C GLN A 117 17.84 -1.86 4.49
N SER A 118 17.00 -2.82 4.91
CA SER A 118 15.78 -2.56 5.66
C SER A 118 14.89 -1.50 5.01
N VAL A 119 14.71 -1.56 3.69
CA VAL A 119 13.89 -0.59 2.95
C VAL A 119 12.49 -1.15 2.72
N ALA A 120 11.48 -0.36 3.08
CA ALA A 120 10.10 -0.52 2.65
C ALA A 120 9.52 0.87 2.35
N LYS A 121 9.15 1.13 1.10
CA LYS A 121 8.66 2.44 0.62
C LYS A 121 7.44 2.29 -0.28
N VAL A 122 6.39 3.07 -0.01
CA VAL A 122 5.20 3.17 -0.86
C VAL A 122 5.48 4.08 -2.06
N MET A 123 5.01 3.68 -3.23
CA MET A 123 5.09 4.44 -4.47
C MET A 123 3.74 4.43 -5.22
N ASP A 124 3.67 5.19 -6.30
CA ASP A 124 2.54 5.25 -7.23
C ASP A 124 1.26 5.89 -6.66
N PHE A 125 1.25 7.23 -6.65
CA PHE A 125 0.12 8.05 -6.22
C PHE A 125 -0.86 8.38 -7.36
N SER A 126 -0.82 7.64 -8.47
CA SER A 126 -1.61 7.93 -9.68
C SER A 126 -3.12 8.02 -9.44
N VAL A 127 -3.62 7.31 -8.42
CA VAL A 127 -5.03 7.35 -8.00
C VAL A 127 -5.22 7.90 -6.60
N ALA A 128 -4.19 8.48 -5.98
CA ALA A 128 -4.30 9.08 -4.65
C ALA A 128 -5.25 10.29 -4.68
N HIS A 129 -5.71 10.75 -3.51
CA HIS A 129 -6.77 11.76 -3.45
C HIS A 129 -6.80 12.53 -2.15
N ASN A 130 -7.22 13.79 -2.16
CA ASN A 130 -7.46 14.53 -0.92
C ASN A 130 -8.81 14.11 -0.33
N ILE A 131 -8.88 13.91 0.98
CA ILE A 131 -10.10 13.47 1.66
C ILE A 131 -11.29 14.42 1.47
N GLU A 132 -11.03 15.69 1.13
CA GLU A 132 -12.05 16.72 0.92
C GLU A 132 -12.72 16.66 -0.45
N ASP A 133 -12.08 16.08 -1.48
CA ASP A 133 -12.70 16.04 -2.82
C ASP A 133 -13.57 14.79 -3.01
N ALA A 134 -14.55 14.86 -3.92
CA ALA A 134 -15.43 13.72 -4.20
C ALA A 134 -14.64 12.51 -4.75
N PRO A 135 -14.73 11.32 -4.13
CA PRO A 135 -13.94 10.17 -4.55
C PRO A 135 -14.54 9.48 -5.77
N VAL A 136 -13.71 9.19 -6.77
CA VAL A 136 -14.02 8.17 -7.79
C VAL A 136 -13.87 6.78 -7.16
N ARG A 137 -14.88 5.91 -7.30
CA ARG A 137 -14.93 4.58 -6.66
C ARG A 137 -14.35 3.46 -7.53
N ASP A 138 -14.43 3.55 -8.86
CA ASP A 138 -14.01 2.50 -9.79
C ASP A 138 -12.51 2.54 -10.14
N ILE A 139 -11.66 2.87 -9.17
CA ILE A 139 -10.20 3.03 -9.37
C ILE A 139 -9.41 2.28 -8.30
N GLY A 140 -8.22 1.80 -8.69
CA GLY A 140 -7.36 0.92 -7.91
C GLY A 140 -7.40 -0.52 -8.41
N THR A 141 -6.74 -1.42 -7.69
CA THR A 141 -6.66 -2.83 -8.08
C THR A 141 -7.72 -3.65 -7.36
N ILE A 142 -8.74 -4.15 -8.09
CA ILE A 142 -9.95 -4.81 -7.54
C ILE A 142 -9.65 -5.83 -6.43
N GLY A 143 -8.60 -6.64 -6.56
CA GLY A 143 -8.22 -7.66 -5.55
C GLY A 143 -7.73 -7.12 -4.20
N TYR A 144 -7.62 -5.80 -4.04
CA TYR A 144 -7.19 -5.09 -2.82
C TYR A 144 -8.20 -4.03 -2.38
N MET A 145 -9.26 -3.79 -3.16
CA MET A 145 -10.23 -2.73 -2.86
C MET A 145 -11.01 -3.04 -1.59
N ALA A 146 -11.26 -2.00 -0.80
CA ALA A 146 -12.07 -2.08 0.40
C ALA A 146 -13.58 -2.13 0.07
N PRO A 147 -14.44 -2.63 0.98
CA PRO A 147 -15.89 -2.71 0.77
C PRO A 147 -16.56 -1.39 0.37
N GLU A 148 -16.09 -0.26 0.90
CA GLU A 148 -16.60 1.08 0.59
C GLU A 148 -16.41 1.53 -0.88
N HIS A 149 -15.59 0.83 -1.67
CA HIS A 149 -15.55 1.03 -3.12
C HIS A 149 -16.82 0.52 -3.81
N PHE A 150 -17.45 -0.52 -3.27
CA PHE A 150 -18.59 -1.20 -3.89
C PHE A 150 -19.93 -0.87 -3.23
N ASP A 151 -19.92 -0.21 -2.07
CA ASP A 151 -21.12 0.27 -1.38
C ASP A 151 -21.26 1.80 -1.51
N PRO A 152 -22.24 2.30 -2.29
CA PRO A 152 -22.43 3.73 -2.50
C PRO A 152 -22.84 4.49 -1.23
N ASN A 153 -23.33 3.80 -0.20
CA ASN A 153 -23.72 4.41 1.09
C ASN A 153 -22.54 4.63 2.02
N ARG A 154 -21.38 4.04 1.71
CA ARG A 154 -20.15 4.17 2.49
C ARG A 154 -19.23 5.21 1.89
N LYS A 155 -18.48 5.89 2.74
CA LYS A 155 -17.50 6.91 2.34
C LYS A 155 -16.12 6.28 2.23
N ILE A 156 -15.37 6.66 1.18
CA ILE A 156 -13.94 6.39 1.10
C ILE A 156 -13.24 7.24 2.15
N THR A 157 -12.40 6.62 2.96
CA THR A 157 -11.63 7.26 4.04
C THR A 157 -10.23 6.65 4.12
N PHE A 158 -9.41 7.07 5.08
CA PHE A 158 -8.12 6.44 5.35
C PHE A 158 -8.23 4.93 5.65
N LEU A 159 -9.38 4.45 6.12
CA LEU A 159 -9.64 3.02 6.35
C LEU A 159 -9.54 2.18 5.06
N THR A 160 -9.74 2.79 3.90
CA THR A 160 -9.58 2.15 2.60
C THR A 160 -8.14 1.65 2.39
N ASP A 161 -7.15 2.47 2.76
CA ASP A 161 -5.74 2.05 2.69
C ASP A 161 -5.41 0.98 3.73
N ILE A 162 -6.06 1.00 4.91
CA ILE A 162 -5.90 -0.03 5.96
C ILE A 162 -6.34 -1.41 5.45
N PHE A 163 -7.50 -1.48 4.80
CA PHE A 163 -7.99 -2.74 4.23
C PHE A 163 -7.10 -3.24 3.10
N ALA A 164 -6.65 -2.33 2.21
CA ALA A 164 -5.74 -2.67 1.12
C ALA A 164 -4.38 -3.16 1.63
N LEU A 165 -3.87 -2.59 2.73
CA LEU A 165 -2.66 -3.05 3.39
C LEU A 165 -2.85 -4.40 4.10
N GLY A 166 -4.00 -4.64 4.74
CA GLY A 166 -4.37 -5.96 5.28
C GLY A 166 -4.40 -7.03 4.18
N SER A 167 -5.01 -6.72 3.04
CA SER A 167 -5.03 -7.57 1.84
C SER A 167 -3.63 -7.81 1.27
N THR A 168 -2.76 -6.82 1.37
CA THR A 168 -1.34 -6.92 1.01
C THR A 168 -0.60 -7.88 1.94
N LEU A 169 -0.75 -7.73 3.26
CA LEU A 169 -0.16 -8.61 4.26
C LEU A 169 -0.63 -10.06 4.10
N TYR A 170 -1.94 -10.27 3.90
CA TYR A 170 -2.51 -11.58 3.58
C TYR A 170 -1.77 -12.24 2.40
N ARG A 171 -1.58 -11.49 1.31
CA ARG A 171 -0.94 -12.02 0.10
C ARG A 171 0.57 -12.23 0.31
N MET A 172 1.23 -11.40 1.10
CA MET A 172 2.64 -11.61 1.48
C MET A 172 2.83 -12.93 2.23
N LEU A 173 1.92 -13.25 3.15
CA LEU A 173 1.98 -14.46 3.97
C LEU A 173 1.58 -15.73 3.22
N THR A 174 0.58 -15.65 2.34
CA THR A 174 -0.04 -16.84 1.71
C THR A 174 0.30 -17.01 0.23
N LYS A 175 0.83 -15.97 -0.43
CA LYS A 175 0.98 -15.85 -1.89
C LYS A 175 -0.35 -15.90 -2.67
N LYS A 176 -1.50 -15.96 -1.99
CA LYS A 176 -2.85 -16.01 -2.59
C LYS A 176 -3.56 -14.68 -2.41
N TYR A 177 -4.42 -14.33 -3.36
CA TYR A 177 -5.36 -13.23 -3.14
C TYR A 177 -6.37 -13.64 -2.05
N PRO A 178 -6.83 -12.68 -1.22
CA PRO A 178 -7.85 -12.96 -0.22
C PRO A 178 -9.20 -13.34 -0.85
N PHE A 179 -9.49 -12.77 -2.02
CA PHE A 179 -10.72 -13.01 -2.78
C PHE A 179 -10.40 -13.50 -4.18
N THR A 180 -11.24 -14.36 -4.75
CA THR A 180 -11.04 -14.88 -6.11
C THR A 180 -11.44 -13.85 -7.15
N LYS A 181 -11.10 -14.09 -8.43
CA LYS A 181 -11.46 -13.19 -9.54
C LYS A 181 -12.95 -13.25 -9.88
N GLU A 182 -13.61 -14.37 -9.58
CA GLU A 182 -15.02 -14.58 -9.80
C GLU A 182 -15.83 -13.88 -8.70
N ASN A 183 -16.73 -12.95 -9.07
CA ASN A 183 -17.58 -12.24 -8.10
C ASN A 183 -16.79 -11.49 -7.00
N THR A 184 -15.59 -10.98 -7.31
CA THR A 184 -14.70 -10.35 -6.31
C THR A 184 -15.39 -9.27 -5.49
N ALA A 185 -16.19 -8.40 -6.12
CA ALA A 185 -16.93 -7.35 -5.41
C ALA A 185 -17.91 -7.91 -4.37
N TYR A 186 -18.64 -8.98 -4.72
CA TYR A 186 -19.55 -9.67 -3.79
C TYR A 186 -18.78 -10.28 -2.62
N GLN A 187 -17.65 -10.93 -2.88
CA GLN A 187 -16.81 -11.50 -1.83
C GLN A 187 -16.26 -10.41 -0.90
N ILE A 188 -15.76 -9.31 -1.47
CA ILE A 188 -15.27 -8.17 -0.69
C ILE A 188 -16.37 -7.62 0.22
N LEU A 189 -17.62 -7.53 -0.24
CA LEU A 189 -18.73 -7.02 0.56
C LEU A 189 -19.28 -8.00 1.61
N HIS A 190 -19.25 -9.31 1.33
CA HIS A 190 -20.11 -10.27 2.05
C HIS A 190 -19.41 -11.54 2.54
N GLN A 191 -18.15 -11.77 2.18
CA GLN A 191 -17.43 -12.99 2.55
C GLN A 191 -16.08 -12.69 3.17
N ASP A 192 -15.78 -13.39 4.25
CA ASP A 192 -14.43 -13.37 4.82
C ASP A 192 -13.49 -14.23 3.98
N PRO A 193 -12.22 -13.82 3.83
CA PRO A 193 -11.23 -14.66 3.16
C PRO A 193 -10.97 -15.93 3.97
N ILE A 194 -10.40 -16.95 3.32
CA ILE A 194 -9.90 -18.13 4.03
C ILE A 194 -8.87 -17.66 5.07
N PRO A 195 -8.93 -18.08 6.35
CA PRO A 195 -7.97 -17.69 7.36
C PRO A 195 -6.52 -17.97 6.93
N VAL A 196 -5.60 -17.08 7.31
CA VAL A 196 -4.18 -17.25 6.97
C VAL A 196 -3.63 -18.56 7.54
N THR A 197 -4.00 -18.90 8.77
CA THR A 197 -3.58 -20.13 9.47
C THR A 197 -4.08 -21.41 8.81
N ASP A 198 -5.23 -21.39 8.13
CA ASP A 198 -5.72 -22.53 7.36
C ASP A 198 -4.86 -22.80 6.12
N LEU A 199 -4.33 -21.74 5.50
CA LEU A 199 -3.48 -21.83 4.32
C LEU A 199 -2.00 -22.02 4.65
N ARG A 200 -1.58 -21.49 5.80
CA ARG A 200 -0.20 -21.46 6.25
C ARG A 200 -0.13 -21.62 7.78
N PRO A 201 -0.19 -22.86 8.30
CA PRO A 201 -0.25 -23.14 9.73
C PRO A 201 1.00 -22.74 10.54
N ASP A 202 2.13 -22.44 9.88
CA ASP A 202 3.34 -21.93 10.54
C ASP A 202 3.25 -20.44 10.91
N VAL A 203 2.24 -19.71 10.40
CA VAL A 203 2.01 -18.31 10.78
C VAL A 203 1.40 -18.24 12.19
N PRO A 204 1.98 -17.48 13.13
CA PRO A 204 1.39 -17.30 14.46
C PRO A 204 -0.02 -16.69 14.39
N GLN A 205 -0.90 -17.12 15.30
CA GLN A 205 -2.30 -16.70 15.30
C GLN A 205 -2.45 -15.19 15.45
N GLU A 206 -1.60 -14.55 16.25
CA GLU A 206 -1.58 -13.11 16.48
C GLU A 206 -1.33 -12.33 15.17
N VAL A 207 -0.52 -12.87 14.27
CA VAL A 207 -0.27 -12.27 12.95
C VAL A 207 -1.50 -12.43 12.04
N ALA A 208 -2.17 -13.58 12.09
CA ALA A 208 -3.40 -13.81 11.36
C ALA A 208 -4.55 -12.90 11.87
N ASP A 209 -4.61 -12.64 13.17
CA ASP A 209 -5.59 -11.76 13.78
C ASP A 209 -5.41 -10.30 13.34
N ILE A 210 -4.15 -9.84 13.20
CA ILE A 210 -3.84 -8.55 12.59
C ILE A 210 -4.41 -8.45 11.17
N VAL A 211 -4.20 -9.48 10.34
CA VAL A 211 -4.72 -9.53 8.96
C VAL A 211 -6.24 -9.46 8.96
N SER A 212 -6.90 -10.28 9.78
CA SER A 212 -8.35 -10.34 9.92
C SER A 212 -8.92 -8.97 10.31
N LYS A 213 -8.35 -8.34 11.34
CA LYS A 213 -8.75 -7.01 11.83
C LYS A 213 -8.56 -5.93 10.78
N ALA A 214 -7.43 -5.89 10.07
CA ALA A 214 -7.20 -4.92 9.00
C ALA A 214 -8.23 -5.05 7.85
N MET A 215 -8.65 -6.29 7.57
CA MET A 215 -9.58 -6.63 6.49
C MET A 215 -11.04 -6.75 6.95
N ALA A 216 -11.38 -6.30 8.16
CA ALA A 216 -12.75 -6.36 8.64
C ALA A 216 -13.69 -5.55 7.75
N LYS A 217 -14.90 -6.07 7.51
CA LYS A 217 -15.86 -5.48 6.56
C LYS A 217 -16.48 -4.19 7.10
N ALA A 218 -16.75 -4.16 8.40
CA ALA A 218 -17.27 -2.99 9.09
C ALA A 218 -16.12 -2.05 9.49
N ASP A 219 -16.33 -0.74 9.33
CA ASP A 219 -15.33 0.28 9.64
C ASP A 219 -14.91 0.24 11.11
N ALA A 220 -15.86 0.01 12.03
CA ALA A 220 -15.62 -0.02 13.47
C ALA A 220 -14.74 -1.20 13.92
N ASP A 221 -14.72 -2.29 13.14
CA ASP A 221 -13.95 -3.49 13.46
C ASP A 221 -12.52 -3.43 12.90
N ARG A 222 -12.22 -2.44 12.05
CA ARG A 222 -10.87 -2.20 11.50
C ARG A 222 -9.97 -1.41 12.45
N PHE A 223 -8.68 -1.38 12.15
CA PHE A 223 -7.79 -0.38 12.75
C PHE A 223 -8.23 1.02 12.35
N GLN A 224 -8.47 1.89 13.33
CA GLN A 224 -9.02 3.23 13.10
C GLN A 224 -8.01 4.23 12.52
N SER A 225 -6.73 3.87 12.45
CA SER A 225 -5.68 4.65 11.81
C SER A 225 -4.51 3.76 11.42
N ALA A 226 -3.66 4.22 10.49
CA ALA A 226 -2.42 3.53 10.16
C ALA A 226 -1.46 3.48 11.36
N ALA A 227 -1.50 4.50 12.23
CA ALA A 227 -0.77 4.52 13.48
C ALA A 227 -1.25 3.43 14.46
N ALA A 228 -2.56 3.21 14.60
CA ALA A 228 -3.11 2.13 15.41
C ALA A 228 -2.71 0.75 14.88
N PHE A 229 -2.69 0.59 13.55
CA PHE A 229 -2.20 -0.64 12.92
C PHE A 229 -0.71 -0.86 13.21
N ALA A 230 0.15 0.15 13.00
CA ALA A 230 1.58 0.05 13.34
C ALA A 230 1.83 -0.32 14.81
N ARG A 231 1.09 0.30 15.75
CA ARG A 231 1.21 0.00 17.19
C ARG A 231 0.85 -1.45 17.52
N GLU A 232 -0.20 -1.99 16.90
CA GLU A 232 -0.55 -3.40 17.09
C GLU A 232 0.57 -4.32 16.59
N ILE A 233 1.18 -4.00 15.44
CA ILE A 233 2.33 -4.74 14.92
C ILE A 233 3.49 -4.69 15.91
N GLU A 234 3.80 -3.53 16.48
CA GLU A 234 4.87 -3.41 17.49
C GLU A 234 4.60 -4.28 18.73
N VAL A 235 3.36 -4.30 19.22
CA VAL A 235 2.95 -5.15 20.35
C VAL A 235 3.16 -6.64 20.02
N VAL A 236 2.63 -7.09 18.88
CA VAL A 236 2.74 -8.50 18.46
C VAL A 236 4.18 -8.88 18.18
N MET A 237 4.98 -8.00 17.55
CA MET A 237 6.40 -8.25 17.31
C MET A 237 7.19 -8.36 18.61
N ASN A 238 6.95 -7.49 19.60
CA ASN A 238 7.61 -7.57 20.90
C ASN A 238 7.23 -8.85 21.67
N GLN A 239 5.99 -9.32 21.51
CA GLN A 239 5.52 -10.55 22.14
C GLN A 239 6.15 -11.80 21.50
N LEU A 240 6.16 -11.87 20.17
CA LEU A 240 6.59 -13.06 19.43
C LEU A 240 8.11 -13.10 19.21
N TYR A 241 8.76 -11.93 19.15
CA TYR A 241 10.16 -11.77 18.77
C TYR A 241 10.91 -10.76 19.66
N PRO A 242 10.99 -11.02 20.98
CA PRO A 242 11.52 -10.05 21.95
C PRO A 242 13.00 -9.67 21.74
N ASP A 243 13.78 -10.53 21.08
CA ASP A 243 15.22 -10.31 20.85
C ASP A 243 15.54 -9.58 19.55
N ALA A 244 14.53 -9.22 18.76
CA ALA A 244 14.77 -8.49 17.52
C ALA A 244 14.90 -6.98 17.75
N GLU A 245 15.89 -6.38 17.09
CA GLU A 245 16.05 -4.92 17.09
C GLU A 245 14.83 -4.26 16.42
N MET A 246 13.94 -3.72 17.25
CA MET A 246 12.78 -2.94 16.79
C MET A 246 13.20 -1.50 16.48
N MET A 247 12.89 -1.03 15.27
CA MET A 247 12.99 0.39 14.95
C MET A 247 11.74 1.12 15.48
N SER A 248 11.88 1.83 16.60
CA SER A 248 10.84 2.73 17.10
C SER A 248 10.77 3.99 16.23
N ALA A 249 9.66 4.18 15.52
CA ALA A 249 9.35 5.45 14.86
C ALA A 249 8.48 6.30 15.80
N THR A 250 9.10 7.02 16.73
CA THR A 250 8.37 7.99 17.58
C THR A 250 8.22 9.32 16.83
N ASN A 251 7.17 9.46 16.02
CA ASN A 251 6.86 10.70 15.28
C ASN A 251 5.44 11.22 15.59
N LYS A 252 5.22 12.53 15.42
CA LYS A 252 3.96 13.22 15.78
C LYS A 252 2.68 12.69 15.12
N TYR A 253 2.79 11.99 13.99
CA TYR A 253 1.64 11.38 13.28
C TYR A 253 1.38 9.93 13.71
N MET A 254 2.20 9.39 14.62
CA MET A 254 2.06 8.05 15.20
C MET A 254 1.35 8.07 16.57
N SER A 255 1.08 9.25 17.13
CA SER A 255 0.47 9.43 18.46
C SER A 255 -1.06 9.46 18.46
N GLY A 256 -1.70 9.16 17.32
CA GLY A 256 -3.16 9.20 17.11
C GLY A 256 -3.85 7.85 17.29
#